data_AF-A0A7S4CSR2-F1
#
_entry.id   AF-A0A7S4CSR2-F1
#
_cell.length_a   1.000
_cell.length_b   1.000
_cell.length_c   1.000
_cell.angle_alpha   90.00
_cell.angle_beta   90.00
_cell.angle_gamma   90.00
#
_symmetry.space_group_name_H-M   'P 1'
#
loop_
_entity.id
_entity.type
_entity.pdbx_description
1 polymer ?
#
loop_
_entity_poly.entity_id
_entity_poly.type
_entity_poly.pdbx_seq_one_letter_code
_entity_poly.pdbx_strand_id
1 'polypeptide(L)'
;RPSATFDQDCRIVHYAARLCELQHKNVYSVAITVNPKLAGELNLEHLTSDEITWRFVQLRQFNTVFRMMHGFINPTDSPRTGPLADMLSQVKPLIFPSVVLDILRANVQLSNRTGDHVKITINRRKATQHRLDPSKDPSAKNSLFGQIHSLLAPKPPAFFRTSKRLWSVVFAGEGADDVGGPYRESLAGLCAELMSAATPLFLPSPNQRHNIGDQRDKFILNPAARRPLHMSMYQFLGRLMGGCVRGGEPLP
;
A
#
# COMPACT_ATOMS: atom_id res chain seq x y z
N ARG A 1 -15.17 -21.84 -12.63
CA ARG A 1 -15.09 -20.58 -13.41
C ARG A 1 -16.21 -19.69 -12.91
N PRO A 2 -15.98 -18.39 -12.63
CA PRO A 2 -17.07 -17.49 -12.23
C PRO A 2 -18.13 -17.43 -13.34
N SER A 3 -19.40 -17.31 -12.96
CA SER A 3 -20.50 -17.19 -13.91
C SER A 3 -20.46 -15.82 -14.60
N ALA A 4 -21.05 -15.72 -15.79
CA ALA A 4 -21.18 -14.43 -16.50
C ALA A 4 -21.87 -13.37 -15.63
N THR A 5 -22.85 -13.78 -14.82
CA THR A 5 -23.51 -12.93 -13.83
C THR A 5 -22.53 -12.41 -12.78
N PHE A 6 -21.68 -13.25 -12.20
CA PHE A 6 -20.71 -12.83 -11.19
C PHE A 6 -19.74 -11.76 -11.72
N ASP A 7 -19.25 -11.93 -12.95
CA ASP A 7 -18.36 -10.94 -13.56
C ASP A 7 -19.04 -9.59 -13.76
N GLN A 8 -20.33 -9.60 -14.15
CA GLN A 8 -21.13 -8.37 -14.23
C GLN A 8 -21.31 -7.71 -12.86
N ASP A 9 -21.51 -8.47 -11.78
CA ASP A 9 -21.61 -7.88 -10.43
C ASP A 9 -20.29 -7.22 -10.00
N CYS A 10 -19.15 -7.84 -10.34
CA CYS A 10 -17.84 -7.25 -10.10
C CYS A 10 -17.69 -5.91 -10.82
N ARG A 11 -18.14 -5.83 -12.08
CA ARG A 11 -18.16 -4.57 -12.85
C ARG A 11 -19.11 -3.54 -12.23
N ILE A 12 -20.26 -3.95 -11.69
CA ILE A 12 -21.17 -3.05 -10.96
C ILE A 12 -20.51 -2.51 -9.67
N VAL A 13 -19.69 -3.30 -8.98
CA VAL A 13 -18.89 -2.82 -7.84
C VAL A 13 -17.93 -1.71 -8.28
N HIS A 14 -17.21 -1.90 -9.38
CA HIS A 14 -16.35 -0.87 -9.96
C HIS A 14 -17.14 0.37 -10.41
N TYR A 15 -18.29 0.17 -11.05
CA TYR A 15 -19.19 1.23 -11.48
C TYR A 15 -19.62 2.10 -10.30
N ALA A 16 -20.08 1.49 -9.21
CA ALA A 16 -20.51 2.21 -8.02
C ALA A 16 -19.36 2.97 -7.35
N ALA A 17 -18.15 2.39 -7.31
CA ALA A 17 -16.98 3.08 -6.77
C ALA A 17 -16.67 4.36 -7.56
N ARG A 18 -16.71 4.30 -8.90
CA ARG A 18 -16.51 5.47 -9.78
C ARG A 18 -17.64 6.48 -9.65
N LEU A 19 -18.88 6.02 -9.50
CA LEU A 19 -20.02 6.91 -9.27
C LEU A 19 -19.90 7.66 -7.93
N CYS A 20 -19.46 6.97 -6.87
CA CYS A 20 -19.17 7.57 -5.57
C CYS A 20 -18.10 8.68 -5.67
N GLU A 21 -17.04 8.45 -6.44
CA GLU A 21 -16.00 9.45 -6.71
C GLU A 21 -16.59 10.68 -7.41
N LEU A 22 -17.36 10.47 -8.49
CA LEU A 22 -17.96 11.55 -9.28
C LEU A 22 -19.00 12.37 -8.48
N GLN A 23 -19.74 11.72 -7.59
CA GLN A 23 -20.78 12.38 -6.79
C GLN A 23 -20.31 12.84 -5.41
N HIS A 24 -19.06 12.59 -5.03
CA HIS A 24 -18.53 12.83 -3.69
C HIS A 24 -19.41 12.22 -2.57
N LYS A 25 -19.92 11.00 -2.80
CA LYS A 25 -20.77 10.25 -1.86
C LYS A 25 -20.16 8.91 -1.51
N ASN A 26 -20.61 8.31 -0.41
CA ASN A 26 -20.23 6.93 -0.07
C ASN A 26 -21.22 5.93 -0.68
N VAL A 27 -20.83 4.65 -0.71
CA VAL A 27 -21.63 3.57 -1.32
C VAL A 27 -22.97 3.33 -0.63
N TYR A 28 -23.17 3.85 0.58
CA TYR A 28 -24.42 3.74 1.34
C TYR A 28 -25.39 4.90 1.04
N SER A 29 -24.88 6.08 0.68
CA SER A 29 -25.68 7.29 0.41
C SER A 29 -25.81 7.64 -1.06
N VAL A 30 -25.02 7.02 -1.95
CA VAL A 30 -25.10 7.22 -3.39
C VAL A 30 -26.41 6.61 -3.93
N ALA A 31 -27.11 7.38 -4.76
CA ALA A 31 -28.18 6.85 -5.60
C ALA A 31 -27.57 6.44 -6.93
N ILE A 32 -27.90 5.24 -7.43
CA ILE A 32 -27.47 4.86 -8.77
C ILE A 32 -28.29 5.64 -9.79
N THR A 33 -27.61 6.53 -10.48
CA THR A 33 -28.05 7.10 -11.74
C THR A 33 -27.18 6.46 -12.82
N VAL A 34 -27.79 5.81 -13.80
CA VAL A 34 -27.02 5.16 -14.87
C VAL A 34 -26.42 6.23 -15.77
N ASN A 35 -25.10 6.24 -15.81
CA ASN A 35 -24.28 7.06 -16.68
C ASN A 35 -23.86 6.18 -17.87
N PRO A 36 -24.41 6.43 -19.08
CA PRO A 36 -24.17 5.57 -20.24
C PRO A 36 -22.69 5.46 -20.61
N LYS A 37 -21.92 6.54 -20.44
CA LYS A 37 -20.48 6.55 -20.71
C LYS A 37 -19.73 5.61 -19.77
N LEU A 38 -19.99 5.73 -18.46
CA LEU A 38 -19.37 4.88 -17.45
C LEU A 38 -19.81 3.41 -17.57
N ALA A 39 -21.06 3.17 -17.97
CA ALA A 39 -21.57 1.84 -18.25
C ALA A 39 -20.85 1.20 -19.45
N GLY A 40 -20.61 1.95 -20.52
CA GLY A 40 -19.84 1.48 -21.68
C GLY A 40 -18.38 1.19 -21.35
N GLU A 41 -17.71 2.08 -20.60
CA GLU A 41 -16.33 1.87 -20.13
C GLU A 41 -16.14 0.57 -19.34
N LEU A 42 -17.18 0.15 -18.59
CA LEU A 42 -17.18 -1.05 -17.78
C LEU A 42 -17.90 -2.23 -18.44
N ASN A 43 -18.29 -2.12 -19.71
CA ASN A 43 -19.00 -3.15 -20.46
C ASN A 43 -20.24 -3.67 -19.70
N LEU A 44 -21.12 -2.72 -19.35
CA LEU A 44 -22.42 -2.87 -18.69
C LEU A 44 -23.58 -2.32 -19.55
N GLU A 45 -23.29 -1.86 -20.77
CA GLU A 45 -24.23 -1.25 -21.71
C GLU A 45 -25.36 -2.18 -22.18
N HIS A 46 -25.16 -3.50 -22.07
CA HIS A 46 -26.16 -4.51 -22.37
C HIS A 46 -27.18 -4.72 -21.23
N LEU A 47 -26.95 -4.12 -20.06
CA LEU A 47 -27.89 -4.17 -18.93
C LEU A 47 -28.78 -2.93 -18.92
N THR A 48 -30.04 -3.13 -18.56
CA THR A 48 -30.98 -2.04 -18.32
C THR A 48 -30.62 -1.26 -17.05
N SER A 49 -31.10 -0.01 -16.99
CA SER A 49 -30.90 0.84 -15.81
C SER A 49 -31.46 0.22 -14.53
N ASP A 50 -32.59 -0.46 -14.65
CA ASP A 50 -33.25 -1.13 -13.53
C ASP A 50 -32.43 -2.33 -13.05
N GLU A 51 -31.86 -3.14 -13.95
CA GLU A 51 -30.99 -4.27 -13.59
C GLU A 51 -29.74 -3.81 -12.83
N ILE A 52 -29.05 -2.77 -13.32
CA ILE A 52 -27.87 -2.21 -12.64
C ILE A 52 -28.26 -1.70 -11.24
N THR A 53 -29.38 -0.98 -11.15
CA THR A 53 -29.87 -0.42 -9.89
C THR A 53 -30.23 -1.51 -8.88
N TRP A 54 -31.00 -2.51 -9.30
CA TRP A 54 -31.39 -3.63 -8.43
C TRP A 54 -30.20 -4.43 -7.92
N ARG A 55 -29.26 -4.78 -8.82
CA ARG A 55 -28.05 -5.53 -8.45
C ARG A 55 -27.17 -4.74 -7.50
N PHE A 56 -27.03 -3.43 -7.70
CA PHE A 56 -26.34 -2.59 -6.74
C PHE A 56 -27.01 -2.57 -5.37
N VAL A 57 -28.34 -2.50 -5.29
CA VAL A 57 -29.05 -2.56 -4.01
C VAL A 57 -28.72 -3.86 -3.27
N GLN A 58 -28.67 -4.99 -3.99
CA GLN A 58 -28.25 -6.28 -3.43
C GLN A 58 -26.79 -6.26 -2.96
N LEU A 59 -25.87 -5.75 -3.78
CA LEU A 59 -24.45 -5.61 -3.43
C LEU A 59 -24.25 -4.69 -2.22
N ARG A 60 -25.02 -3.61 -2.11
CA ARG A 60 -25.03 -2.72 -0.95
C ARG A 60 -25.51 -3.43 0.29
N GLN A 61 -26.58 -4.21 0.21
CA GLN A 61 -27.06 -5.01 1.34
C GLN A 61 -26.03 -6.05 1.78
N PHE A 62 -25.42 -6.77 0.83
CA PHE A 62 -24.33 -7.70 1.09
C PHE A 62 -23.17 -7.01 1.83
N ASN A 63 -22.74 -5.84 1.36
CA ASN A 63 -21.65 -5.08 1.98
C ASN A 63 -22.00 -4.53 3.38
N THR A 64 -23.27 -4.17 3.63
CA THR A 64 -23.76 -3.82 4.97
C THR A 64 -23.60 -5.00 5.93
N VAL A 65 -24.00 -6.20 5.52
CA VAL A 65 -23.85 -7.43 6.33
C VAL A 65 -22.38 -7.79 6.52
N PHE A 66 -21.58 -7.72 5.46
CA PHE A 66 -20.14 -7.97 5.54
C PHE A 66 -19.47 -7.04 6.56
N ARG A 67 -19.80 -5.74 6.56
CA ARG A 67 -19.29 -4.78 7.53
C ARG A 67 -19.65 -5.14 8.97
N MET A 68 -20.81 -5.75 9.23
CA MET A 68 -21.17 -6.22 10.59
C MET A 68 -20.41 -7.49 10.98
N MET A 69 -20.15 -8.37 10.02
CA MET A 69 -19.60 -9.71 10.28
C MET A 69 -18.08 -9.82 10.14
N HIS A 70 -17.40 -8.84 9.53
CA HIS A 70 -15.96 -8.94 9.21
C HIS A 70 -15.07 -9.21 10.43
N GLY A 71 -15.46 -8.75 11.63
CA GLY A 71 -14.69 -8.97 12.86
C GLY A 71 -14.62 -10.44 13.30
N PHE A 72 -15.49 -11.30 12.77
CA PHE A 72 -15.50 -12.74 13.02
C PHE A 72 -14.68 -13.52 12.00
N ILE A 73 -14.10 -12.85 10.99
CA ILE A 73 -13.30 -13.48 9.95
C ILE A 73 -11.84 -13.24 10.27
N ASN A 74 -11.07 -14.31 10.48
CA ASN A 74 -9.63 -14.20 10.61
C ASN A 74 -8.95 -14.18 9.23
N PRO A 75 -8.39 -13.04 8.76
CA PRO A 75 -7.77 -12.97 7.45
C PRO A 75 -6.39 -13.66 7.38
N THR A 76 -5.83 -14.11 8.51
CA THR A 76 -4.57 -14.87 8.54
C THR A 76 -4.77 -16.36 8.37
N ASP A 77 -6.02 -16.84 8.42
CA ASP A 77 -6.34 -18.20 8.04
C ASP A 77 -6.04 -18.35 6.54
N SER A 78 -5.16 -19.30 6.21
CA SER A 78 -4.90 -19.60 4.81
C SER A 78 -6.22 -20.05 4.16
N PRO A 79 -6.42 -19.80 2.84
CA PRO A 79 -7.57 -20.33 2.12
C PRO A 79 -7.73 -21.84 2.39
N ARG A 80 -6.60 -22.56 2.39
CA ARG A 80 -6.51 -24.01 2.63
C ARG A 80 -6.90 -24.48 4.03
N THR A 81 -7.11 -23.58 5.01
CA THR A 81 -7.31 -23.95 6.42
C THR A 81 -8.72 -23.69 6.96
N GLY A 82 -9.62 -23.04 6.21
CA GLY A 82 -10.97 -22.74 6.73
C GLY A 82 -12.03 -22.43 5.66
N PRO A 83 -13.26 -22.99 5.76
CA PRO A 83 -14.36 -22.74 4.81
C PRO A 83 -14.70 -21.26 4.63
N LEU A 84 -14.59 -20.45 5.69
CA LEU A 84 -14.90 -19.01 5.65
C LEU A 84 -13.87 -18.21 4.88
N ALA A 85 -12.58 -18.52 5.02
CA ALA A 85 -11.51 -17.83 4.29
C ALA A 85 -11.58 -18.14 2.78
N ASP A 86 -11.87 -19.40 2.44
CA ASP A 86 -12.11 -19.83 1.06
C ASP A 86 -13.35 -19.16 0.45
N MET A 87 -14.48 -19.12 1.17
CA MET A 87 -15.68 -18.42 0.71
C MET A 87 -15.43 -16.92 0.54
N LEU A 88 -14.75 -16.28 1.50
CA LEU A 88 -14.38 -14.88 1.40
C LEU A 88 -13.51 -14.60 0.17
N SER A 89 -12.55 -15.49 -0.14
CA SER A 89 -11.70 -15.35 -1.32
C SER A 89 -12.49 -15.33 -2.63
N GLN A 90 -13.60 -16.08 -2.68
CA GLN A 90 -14.49 -16.16 -3.85
C GLN A 90 -15.39 -14.94 -3.97
N VAL A 91 -15.87 -14.38 -2.85
CA VAL A 91 -16.79 -13.22 -2.87
C VAL A 91 -16.09 -11.87 -2.71
N LYS A 92 -14.77 -11.85 -2.44
CA LYS A 92 -13.97 -10.63 -2.27
C LYS A 92 -14.16 -9.60 -3.39
N PRO A 93 -14.25 -9.96 -4.68
CA PRO A 93 -14.52 -9.00 -5.76
C PRO A 93 -15.86 -8.26 -5.64
N LEU A 94 -16.82 -8.78 -4.86
CA LEU A 94 -18.13 -8.17 -4.62
C LEU A 94 -18.13 -7.17 -3.45
N ILE A 95 -17.02 -7.07 -2.72
CA ILE A 95 -16.89 -6.15 -1.60
C ILE A 95 -16.46 -4.78 -2.12
N PHE A 96 -17.18 -3.73 -1.77
CA PHE A 96 -16.82 -2.38 -2.16
C PHE A 96 -15.46 -1.99 -1.58
N PRO A 97 -14.54 -1.43 -2.39
CA PRO A 97 -13.23 -1.00 -1.91
C PRO A 97 -13.31 -0.01 -0.73
N SER A 98 -14.30 0.88 -0.74
CA SER A 98 -14.55 1.83 0.36
C SER A 98 -14.84 1.13 1.69
N VAL A 99 -15.56 0.00 1.66
CA VAL A 99 -15.89 -0.78 2.88
C VAL A 99 -14.63 -1.43 3.44
N VAL A 100 -13.79 -2.01 2.59
CA VAL A 100 -12.50 -2.58 3.01
C VAL A 100 -11.59 -1.49 3.58
N LEU A 101 -11.54 -0.32 2.94
CA LEU A 101 -10.74 0.81 3.42
C LEU A 101 -11.25 1.35 4.76
N ASP A 102 -12.56 1.43 4.98
CA ASP A 102 -13.14 1.85 6.26
C ASP A 102 -12.78 0.87 7.39
N ILE A 103 -12.89 -0.44 7.12
CA ILE A 103 -12.46 -1.49 8.06
C ILE A 103 -10.96 -1.36 8.37
N LEU A 104 -10.13 -1.18 7.34
CA LEU A 104 -8.69 -1.02 7.51
C LEU A 104 -8.35 0.23 8.33
N ARG A 105 -8.98 1.38 8.04
CA ARG A 105 -8.80 2.65 8.76
C ARG A 105 -9.20 2.51 10.23
N ALA A 106 -10.34 1.88 10.52
CA ALA A 106 -10.78 1.64 11.88
C ALA A 106 -9.77 0.78 12.65
N ASN A 107 -9.31 -0.33 12.06
CA ASN A 107 -8.28 -1.19 12.68
C ASN A 107 -6.93 -0.47 12.86
N VAL A 108 -6.53 0.36 11.90
CA VAL A 108 -5.33 1.20 12.00
C VAL A 108 -5.44 2.16 13.19
N GLN A 109 -6.58 2.83 13.35
CA GLN A 109 -6.83 3.75 14.46
C GLN A 109 -6.84 3.02 15.82
N LEU A 110 -7.54 1.89 15.93
CA LEU A 110 -7.62 1.10 17.16
C LEU A 110 -6.27 0.52 17.58
N SER A 111 -5.44 0.12 16.61
CA SER A 111 -4.11 -0.45 16.86
C SER A 111 -3.00 0.60 17.02
N ASN A 112 -3.35 1.90 16.95
CA ASN A 112 -2.41 3.00 17.07
C ASN A 112 -1.81 3.06 18.49
N ARG A 113 -0.54 3.46 18.58
CA ARG A 113 0.21 3.59 19.82
C ARG A 113 0.77 4.99 19.93
N THR A 114 1.01 5.43 21.17
CA THR A 114 1.82 6.62 21.46
C THR A 114 3.25 6.31 21.01
N GLY A 115 3.59 6.70 19.78
CA GLY A 115 4.92 6.40 19.23
C GLY A 115 6.04 7.06 20.02
N ASP A 116 7.12 6.33 20.24
CA ASP A 116 8.37 6.91 20.74
C ASP A 116 8.99 7.74 19.62
N HIS A 117 9.11 9.05 19.82
CA HIS A 117 9.77 9.91 18.84
C HIS A 117 11.28 9.82 19.01
N VAL A 118 11.99 9.44 17.95
CA VAL A 118 13.46 9.36 17.94
C VAL A 118 14.05 10.33 16.94
N LYS A 119 15.21 10.90 17.30
CA LYS A 119 16.04 11.72 16.42
C LYS A 119 17.15 10.85 15.85
N ILE A 120 17.26 10.78 14.54
CA ILE A 120 18.28 10.01 13.83
C ILE A 120 19.23 10.94 13.07
N THR A 121 20.50 10.56 13.01
CA THR A 121 21.53 11.27 12.25
C THR A 121 21.91 10.47 11.02
N ILE A 122 21.80 11.07 9.83
CA ILE A 122 22.04 10.42 8.54
C ILE A 122 23.13 11.19 7.78
N ASN A 123 24.05 10.49 7.12
CA ASN A 123 25.10 11.10 6.32
C ASN A 123 24.83 10.93 4.82
N ARG A 124 24.37 12.00 4.15
CA ARG A 124 24.08 11.95 2.71
C ARG A 124 25.33 11.85 1.84
N ARG A 125 26.46 12.42 2.29
CA ARG A 125 27.74 12.32 1.55
C ARG A 125 28.19 10.87 1.40
N LYS A 126 28.10 10.08 2.47
CA LYS A 126 28.38 8.63 2.42
C LYS A 126 27.43 7.88 1.48
N ALA A 127 26.14 8.24 1.49
CA ALA A 127 25.16 7.65 0.59
C ALA A 127 25.45 7.96 -0.88
N THR A 128 25.79 9.21 -1.19
CA THR A 128 26.21 9.61 -2.55
C THR A 128 27.46 8.87 -3.00
N GLN A 129 28.48 8.75 -2.13
CA GLN A 129 29.70 7.98 -2.42
C GLN A 129 29.39 6.50 -2.67
N HIS A 130 28.52 5.90 -1.85
CA HIS A 130 28.06 4.53 -2.04
C HIS A 130 27.32 4.34 -3.37
N ARG A 131 26.47 5.29 -3.76
CA ARG A 131 25.73 5.23 -5.03
C ARG A 131 26.66 5.27 -6.25
N LEU A 132 27.79 5.98 -6.17
CA LEU A 132 28.78 6.04 -7.25
C LEU A 132 29.52 4.71 -7.43
N ASP A 133 29.77 4.00 -6.33
CA ASP A 133 30.48 2.72 -6.35
C ASP A 133 29.92 1.74 -5.30
N PRO A 134 28.76 1.10 -5.59
CA PRO A 134 28.12 0.18 -4.65
C PRO A 134 28.96 -1.07 -4.35
N SER A 135 29.97 -1.37 -5.17
CA SER A 135 30.84 -2.54 -5.01
C SER A 135 31.69 -2.49 -3.75
N LYS A 136 32.01 -1.28 -3.26
CA LYS A 136 32.79 -1.05 -2.03
C LYS A 136 32.03 -1.37 -0.75
N ASP A 137 30.70 -1.39 -0.80
CA ASP A 137 29.84 -1.79 0.31
C ASP A 137 28.71 -2.70 -0.21
N PRO A 138 28.99 -3.99 -0.42
CA PRO A 138 27.99 -4.96 -0.89
C PRO A 138 26.81 -5.14 0.08
N SER A 139 26.94 -4.67 1.33
CA SER A 139 25.87 -4.68 2.32
C SER A 139 24.97 -3.45 2.27
N ALA A 140 25.28 -2.46 1.43
CA ALA A 140 24.59 -1.19 1.29
C ALA A 140 24.39 -0.43 2.62
N LYS A 141 25.27 -0.64 3.61
CA LYS A 141 25.21 0.04 4.92
C LYS A 141 25.36 1.55 4.82
N ASN A 142 26.13 2.02 3.85
CA ASN A 142 26.39 3.44 3.61
C ASN A 142 25.29 4.12 2.79
N SER A 143 24.39 3.38 2.15
CA SER A 143 23.18 3.95 1.54
C SER A 143 22.29 4.62 2.59
N LEU A 144 21.52 5.64 2.23
CA LEU A 144 20.47 6.22 3.11
C LEU A 144 19.55 5.14 3.67
N PHE A 145 19.08 4.21 2.82
CA PHE A 145 18.25 3.11 3.28
C PHE A 145 18.97 2.25 4.32
N GLY A 146 20.23 1.87 4.08
CA GLY A 146 21.03 1.05 5.00
C GLY A 146 21.36 1.76 6.32
N GLN A 147 21.61 3.07 6.27
CA GLN A 147 21.81 3.89 7.47
C GLN A 147 20.54 3.93 8.32
N ILE A 148 19.37 4.20 7.72
CA ILE A 148 18.08 4.23 8.41
C ILE A 148 17.71 2.84 8.93
N HIS A 149 17.90 1.79 8.14
CA HIS A 149 17.69 0.39 8.54
C HIS A 149 18.51 0.06 9.78
N SER A 150 19.80 0.39 9.80
CA SER A 150 20.68 0.10 10.94
C SER A 150 20.23 0.76 12.24
N LEU A 151 19.60 1.94 12.14
CA LEU A 151 19.11 2.71 13.29
C LEU A 151 17.72 2.28 13.77
N LEU A 152 16.83 1.88 12.86
CA LEU A 152 15.41 1.70 13.15
C LEU A 152 14.93 0.24 13.08
N ALA A 153 15.61 -0.65 12.35
CA ALA A 153 15.21 -2.05 12.27
C ALA A 153 15.16 -2.78 13.63
N PRO A 154 16.04 -2.48 14.61
CA PRO A 154 15.96 -3.07 15.95
C PRO A 154 14.73 -2.62 16.76
N LYS A 155 14.02 -1.56 16.35
CA LYS A 155 12.86 -1.06 17.09
C LYS A 155 11.70 -2.08 17.03
N PRO A 156 10.94 -2.24 18.13
CA PRO A 156 9.83 -3.18 18.18
C PRO A 156 8.71 -2.76 17.20
N PRO A 157 7.84 -3.67 16.74
CA PRO A 157 6.72 -3.34 15.85
C PRO A 157 5.81 -2.21 16.39
N ALA A 158 5.70 -2.07 17.72
CA ALA A 158 4.94 -1.00 18.35
C ALA A 158 5.43 0.41 17.97
N PHE A 159 6.74 0.58 17.73
CA PHE A 159 7.33 1.85 17.30
C PHE A 159 6.74 2.36 15.98
N PHE A 160 6.46 1.44 15.04
CA PHE A 160 5.93 1.77 13.71
C PHE A 160 4.40 1.91 13.68
N ARG A 161 3.71 1.57 14.79
CA ARG A 161 2.24 1.67 14.89
C ARG A 161 1.82 3.01 15.45
N THR A 162 2.21 4.10 14.81
CA THR A 162 1.88 5.46 15.22
C THR A 162 1.33 6.26 14.04
N SER A 163 0.43 7.21 14.30
CA SER A 163 -0.07 8.19 13.34
C SER A 163 0.80 9.45 13.27
N LYS A 164 1.90 9.48 14.02
CA LYS A 164 2.90 10.56 14.00
C LYS A 164 4.08 10.18 13.10
N ARG A 165 4.93 11.15 12.78
CA ARG A 165 6.21 10.89 12.11
C ARG A 165 7.05 9.92 12.92
N LEU A 166 7.64 8.95 12.23
CA LEU A 166 8.43 7.88 12.85
C LEU A 166 9.75 8.40 13.45
N TRP A 167 10.35 9.45 12.88
CA TRP A 167 11.59 10.03 13.39
C TRP A 167 11.73 11.52 13.01
N SER A 168 12.68 12.21 13.65
CA SER A 168 13.26 13.47 13.19
C SER A 168 14.67 13.22 12.63
N VAL A 169 15.09 14.00 11.65
CA VAL A 169 16.36 13.78 10.92
C VAL A 169 17.34 14.91 11.21
N VAL A 170 18.60 14.56 11.44
CA VAL A 170 19.75 15.45 11.34
C VAL A 170 20.64 14.94 10.22
N PHE A 171 20.99 15.81 9.28
CA PHE A 171 21.95 15.47 8.26
C PHE A 171 23.38 15.79 8.73
N ALA A 172 24.22 14.76 8.84
CA ALA A 172 25.56 14.89 9.40
C ALA A 172 26.42 15.82 8.54
N GLY A 173 26.90 16.92 9.14
CA GLY A 173 27.73 17.91 8.43
C GLY A 173 26.94 18.85 7.51
N GLU A 174 25.61 18.85 7.64
CA GLU A 174 24.69 19.77 6.95
C GLU A 174 23.90 20.51 8.05
N GLY A 175 24.12 21.81 8.20
CA GLY A 175 23.33 22.61 9.13
C GLY A 175 21.97 22.91 8.50
N ALA A 176 20.87 22.44 9.08
CA ALA A 176 19.54 22.98 8.79
C ALA A 176 18.53 22.62 9.89
N ASP A 177 17.96 23.67 10.51
CA ASP A 177 16.78 23.68 11.36
C ASP A 177 15.55 24.02 10.50
N ASP A 178 15.15 23.14 9.57
CA ASP A 178 13.90 23.32 8.82
C ASP A 178 12.78 22.44 9.39
N VAL A 179 11.73 23.10 9.88
CA VAL A 179 10.55 22.47 10.47
C VAL A 179 9.67 21.86 9.37
N GLY A 180 10.06 20.70 8.83
CA GLY A 180 9.16 19.90 7.98
C GLY A 180 9.77 19.18 6.79
N GLY A 181 10.86 19.68 6.22
CA GLY A 181 11.54 19.12 5.04
C GLY A 181 12.36 17.84 5.28
N PRO A 182 13.21 17.78 6.34
CA PRO A 182 14.20 16.71 6.48
C PRO A 182 13.61 15.29 6.54
N TYR A 183 12.43 15.13 7.14
CA TYR A 183 11.75 13.84 7.20
C TYR A 183 11.34 13.36 5.79
N ARG A 184 10.62 14.19 5.02
CA ARG A 184 10.19 13.84 3.66
C ARG A 184 11.37 13.67 2.72
N GLU A 185 12.40 14.49 2.85
CA GLU A 185 13.65 14.32 2.09
C GLU A 185 14.34 13.00 2.39
N SER A 186 14.37 12.58 3.67
CA SER A 186 14.94 11.28 4.03
C SER A 186 14.15 10.10 3.44
N LEU A 187 12.80 10.20 3.41
CA LEU A 187 11.93 9.21 2.78
C LEU A 187 12.11 9.18 1.25
N ALA A 188 12.17 10.34 0.61
CA ALA A 188 12.40 10.43 -0.83
C ALA A 188 13.78 9.87 -1.21
N GLY A 189 14.82 10.23 -0.45
CA GLY A 189 16.18 9.76 -0.67
C GLY A 189 16.32 8.24 -0.50
N LEU A 190 15.74 7.66 0.56
CA LEU A 190 15.78 6.20 0.74
C LEU A 190 14.99 5.47 -0.36
N CYS A 191 13.86 6.01 -0.82
CA CYS A 191 13.07 5.39 -1.89
C CYS A 191 13.81 5.45 -3.23
N ALA A 192 14.46 6.59 -3.54
CA ALA A 192 15.28 6.73 -4.72
C ALA A 192 16.45 5.73 -4.76
N GLU A 193 17.06 5.44 -3.62
CA GLU A 193 18.11 4.41 -3.55
C GLU A 193 17.57 2.99 -3.69
N LEU A 194 16.43 2.67 -3.06
CA LEU A 194 15.75 1.39 -3.24
C LEU A 194 15.39 1.14 -4.70
N MET A 195 14.99 2.18 -5.43
CA MET A 195 14.67 2.17 -6.86
C MET A 195 15.90 2.40 -7.77
N SER A 196 17.09 2.01 -7.31
CA SER A 196 18.33 2.15 -8.07
C SER A 196 19.26 0.95 -7.84
N ALA A 197 20.41 0.94 -8.52
CA ALA A 197 21.47 -0.05 -8.29
C ALA A 197 22.21 0.13 -6.95
N ALA A 198 21.88 1.15 -6.14
CA ALA A 198 22.51 1.39 -4.84
C ALA A 198 22.16 0.33 -3.79
N THR A 199 21.06 -0.41 -3.97
CA THR A 199 20.70 -1.52 -3.07
C THR A 199 20.41 -2.79 -3.88
N PRO A 200 20.69 -3.99 -3.33
CA PRO A 200 20.42 -5.25 -4.03
C PRO A 200 18.96 -5.72 -3.87
N LEU A 201 18.04 -4.88 -3.36
CA LEU A 201 16.72 -5.30 -2.90
C LEU A 201 15.65 -5.30 -3.99
N PHE A 202 15.73 -4.37 -4.94
CA PHE A 202 14.76 -4.27 -6.02
C PHE A 202 15.40 -4.40 -7.38
N LEU A 203 14.58 -4.81 -8.35
CA LEU A 203 14.93 -4.88 -9.75
C LEU A 203 13.89 -4.10 -10.54
N PRO A 204 14.27 -3.40 -11.62
CA PRO A 204 13.28 -2.83 -12.54
C PRO A 204 12.43 -3.97 -13.11
N SER A 205 11.11 -3.76 -13.17
CA SER A 205 10.18 -4.73 -13.76
C SER A 205 10.51 -4.98 -15.24
N PRO A 206 10.05 -6.09 -15.84
CA PRO A 206 10.23 -6.33 -17.28
C PRO A 206 9.73 -5.16 -18.14
N ASN A 207 8.56 -4.58 -17.80
CA ASN A 207 7.99 -3.43 -18.52
C ASN A 207 8.90 -2.20 -18.45
N GLN A 208 9.49 -1.93 -17.27
CA GLN A 208 10.47 -0.85 -17.11
C GLN A 208 11.75 -1.11 -17.90
N ARG A 209 12.31 -2.33 -17.84
CA ARG A 209 13.56 -2.69 -18.54
C ARG A 209 13.44 -2.55 -20.06
N HIS A 210 12.30 -2.95 -20.61
CA HIS A 210 12.06 -2.89 -22.04
C HIS A 210 11.39 -1.59 -22.48
N ASN A 211 10.90 -0.78 -21.54
CA ASN A 211 10.12 0.43 -21.80
C ASN A 211 8.84 0.17 -22.63
N ILE A 212 8.17 -0.97 -22.39
CA ILE A 212 7.00 -1.43 -23.16
C ILE A 212 5.77 -1.54 -22.24
N GLY A 213 4.61 -1.16 -22.77
CA GLY A 213 3.31 -1.31 -22.11
C GLY A 213 3.07 -0.30 -20.99
N ASP A 214 2.11 -0.61 -20.13
CA ASP A 214 1.82 0.17 -18.92
C ASP A 214 2.82 -0.14 -17.80
N GLN A 215 2.85 0.69 -16.75
CA GLN A 215 3.64 0.43 -15.53
C GLN A 215 5.17 0.41 -15.74
N ARG A 216 5.68 1.27 -16.63
CA ARG A 216 7.11 1.37 -17.01
C ARG A 216 8.01 2.00 -15.94
N ASP A 217 7.44 2.38 -14.80
CA ASP A 217 8.08 2.96 -13.62
C ASP A 217 8.16 1.98 -12.44
N LYS A 218 7.68 0.73 -12.60
CA LYS A 218 7.53 -0.22 -11.48
C LYS A 218 8.74 -1.11 -11.27
N PHE A 219 9.02 -1.37 -10.01
CA PHE A 219 10.06 -2.29 -9.54
C PHE A 219 9.46 -3.55 -8.91
N ILE A 220 10.22 -4.64 -8.94
CA ILE A 220 9.90 -5.91 -8.29
C ILE A 220 10.98 -6.27 -7.27
N LEU A 221 10.65 -7.10 -6.28
CA LEU A 221 11.63 -7.61 -5.31
C LEU A 221 12.70 -8.43 -6.04
N ASN A 222 13.95 -8.35 -5.58
CA ASN A 222 15.03 -9.17 -6.10
C ASN A 222 14.95 -10.59 -5.50
N PRO A 223 14.59 -11.63 -6.27
CA PRO A 223 14.46 -12.99 -5.74
C PRO A 223 15.81 -13.61 -5.35
N ALA A 224 16.94 -13.06 -5.82
CA ALA A 224 18.28 -13.51 -5.44
C ALA A 224 18.76 -12.91 -4.11
N ALA A 225 18.11 -11.86 -3.62
CA ALA A 225 18.47 -11.20 -2.37
C ALA A 225 17.98 -11.98 -1.13
N ARG A 226 18.57 -13.16 -0.90
CA ARG A 226 18.12 -14.12 0.14
C ARG A 226 18.97 -14.15 1.42
N ARG A 227 20.01 -13.34 1.50
CA ARG A 227 20.89 -13.28 2.68
C ARG A 227 20.09 -12.81 3.92
N PRO A 228 20.47 -13.23 5.14
CA PRO A 228 19.78 -12.80 6.37
C PRO A 228 19.63 -11.28 6.50
N LEU A 229 20.66 -10.52 6.10
CA LEU A 229 20.60 -9.05 6.07
C LEU A 229 19.50 -8.54 5.13
N HIS A 230 19.38 -9.10 3.92
CA HIS A 230 18.35 -8.68 2.96
C HIS A 230 16.95 -9.00 3.47
N MET A 231 16.76 -10.15 4.13
CA MET A 231 15.49 -10.51 4.76
C MET A 231 15.13 -9.53 5.88
N SER A 232 16.10 -9.14 6.71
CA SER A 232 15.91 -8.08 7.71
C SER A 232 15.54 -6.74 7.07
N MET A 233 16.19 -6.37 5.96
CA MET A 233 15.87 -5.16 5.21
C MET A 233 14.46 -5.17 4.62
N TYR A 234 14.00 -6.29 4.04
CA TYR A 234 12.62 -6.43 3.55
C TYR A 234 11.60 -6.35 4.69
N GLN A 235 11.86 -7.00 5.82
CA GLN A 235 10.98 -6.93 6.99
C GLN A 235 10.89 -5.49 7.53
N PHE A 236 12.03 -4.79 7.60
CA PHE A 236 12.07 -3.38 7.98
C PHE A 236 11.29 -2.51 6.99
N LEU A 237 11.45 -2.72 5.68
CA LEU A 237 10.71 -1.98 4.66
C LEU A 237 9.19 -2.16 4.82
N GLY A 238 8.72 -3.37 5.10
CA GLY A 238 7.30 -3.62 5.39
C GLY A 238 6.80 -2.86 6.63
N ARG A 239 7.60 -2.82 7.71
CA ARG A 239 7.28 -2.03 8.91
C ARG A 239 7.27 -0.53 8.61
N LEU A 240 8.22 -0.05 7.82
CA LEU A 240 8.32 1.34 7.38
C LEU A 240 7.10 1.75 6.56
N MET A 241 6.73 0.96 5.54
CA MET A 241 5.53 1.19 4.73
C MET A 241 4.27 1.27 5.61
N GLY A 242 4.13 0.34 6.57
CA GLY A 242 3.03 0.36 7.52
C GLY A 242 2.99 1.64 8.37
N GLY A 243 4.15 2.11 8.85
CA GLY A 243 4.25 3.36 9.60
C GLY A 243 3.94 4.61 8.76
N CYS A 244 4.44 4.67 7.53
CA CYS A 244 4.17 5.74 6.56
C CYS A 244 2.68 5.87 6.23
N VAL A 245 2.01 4.74 5.96
CA VAL A 245 0.56 4.72 5.71
C VAL A 245 -0.22 5.21 6.92
N ARG A 246 0.18 4.84 8.15
CA ARG A 246 -0.46 5.30 9.39
C ARG A 246 -0.24 6.79 9.64
N GLY A 247 0.94 7.29 9.33
CA GLY A 247 1.31 8.70 9.49
C GLY A 247 0.76 9.64 8.41
N GLY A 248 0.02 9.11 7.42
CA GLY A 248 -0.52 9.90 6.31
C GLY A 248 0.53 10.40 5.32
N GLU A 249 1.73 9.82 5.34
CA GLU A 249 2.88 10.19 4.51
C GLU A 249 3.35 8.92 3.78
N PRO A 250 2.62 8.44 2.75
CA PRO A 250 3.00 7.22 2.02
C PRO A 250 4.38 7.40 1.36
N LEU A 251 5.09 6.28 1.18
CA LEU A 251 6.38 6.30 0.49
C LEU A 251 6.20 6.80 -0.96
N PRO A 252 7.06 7.73 -1.42
CA PRO A 252 7.01 8.27 -2.78
C PRO A 252 7.46 7.26 -3.84
#